data_AF-A0A4R8XDF8-F1
#
_entry.id   AF-A0A4R8XDF8-F1
#
_cell.length_a   1.000
_cell.length_b   1.000
_cell.length_c   1.000
_cell.angle_alpha   90.00
_cell.angle_beta   90.00
_cell.angle_gamma   90.00
#
_symmetry.space_group_name_H-M   'P 1'
#
loop_
_entity.id
_entity.type
_entity.pdbx_description
1 polymer ?
#
loop_
_entity_poly.entity_id
_entity_poly.type
_entity_poly.pdbx_seq_one_letter_code
_entity_poly.pdbx_strand_id
1 'polypeptide(L)'
;MSEARCKVCAHSDREKIDAALATGTTNVAAGERWGMSKDAVRRHRASHLSKALMAVTAQRETGGAVKAIDRAEALYSKAEGLLDAAQLEGKASLSLAAIRELRGIVELLAKLTGELDERPTVQVLNVSTSPEWSQLRGVLLGALGPFPEAHLAVAGALGELEQ
;
A
#
# COMPACT_ATOMS: atom_id res chain seq x y z
N MET A 1 9.67 28.54 -16.41
CA MET A 1 9.68 28.76 -17.87
C MET A 1 8.25 28.94 -18.34
N SER A 2 7.97 29.82 -19.30
CA SER A 2 6.59 30.01 -19.78
C SER A 2 6.11 28.78 -20.57
N GLU A 3 4.85 28.40 -20.37
CA GLU A 3 4.19 27.26 -21.03
C GLU A 3 4.29 27.35 -22.57
N ALA A 4 4.27 28.58 -23.11
CA ALA A 4 4.44 28.88 -24.54
C ALA A 4 5.80 28.47 -25.14
N ARG A 5 6.85 28.26 -24.34
CA ARG A 5 8.18 27.80 -24.81
C ARG A 5 8.43 26.31 -24.55
N CYS A 6 7.52 25.63 -23.86
CA CYS A 6 7.64 24.21 -23.64
C CYS A 6 7.12 23.45 -24.86
N LYS A 7 8.01 22.72 -25.55
CA LYS A 7 7.63 21.89 -26.70
C LYS A 7 6.58 20.84 -26.35
N VAL A 8 6.58 20.33 -25.11
CA VAL A 8 5.60 19.31 -24.67
C VAL A 8 4.23 19.97 -24.43
N CYS A 9 4.18 21.15 -23.81
CA CYS A 9 2.93 21.88 -23.61
C CYS A 9 2.30 22.34 -24.93
N ALA A 10 3.11 22.62 -25.95
CA ALA A 10 2.68 22.98 -27.28
C ALA A 10 2.39 21.78 -28.20
N HIS A 11 2.58 20.54 -27.71
CA HIS A 11 2.33 19.33 -28.48
C HIS A 11 0.83 19.00 -28.51
N SER A 12 0.31 18.54 -29.65
CA SER A 12 -1.11 18.17 -29.80
C SER A 12 -1.52 17.03 -28.86
N ASP A 13 -0.65 16.04 -28.70
CA ASP A 13 -0.81 14.92 -27.75
C ASP A 13 -0.33 15.22 -26.31
N ARG A 14 -0.30 16.48 -25.87
CA ARG A 14 0.18 16.86 -24.52
C ARG A 14 -0.42 15.97 -23.42
N GLU A 15 -1.73 15.77 -23.42
CA GLU A 15 -2.41 14.97 -22.39
C GLU A 15 -1.91 13.51 -22.36
N LYS A 16 -1.62 12.93 -23.53
CA LYS A 16 -1.08 11.57 -23.63
C LYS A 16 0.37 11.50 -23.15
N ILE A 17 1.16 12.54 -23.43
CA ILE A 17 2.54 12.66 -22.94
C ILE A 17 2.53 12.81 -21.42
N ASP A 18 1.67 13.68 -20.88
CA ASP A 18 1.51 13.90 -19.43
C ASP A 18 1.09 12.62 -18.72
N ALA A 19 0.11 11.90 -19.27
CA ALA A 19 -0.32 10.61 -18.75
C ALA A 19 0.82 9.56 -18.80
N ALA A 20 1.57 9.48 -19.90
CA ALA A 20 2.68 8.54 -20.05
C ALA A 20 3.84 8.83 -19.09
N LEU A 21 4.16 10.12 -18.88
CA LEU A 21 5.18 10.55 -17.92
C LEU A 21 4.74 10.33 -16.48
N ALA A 22 3.45 10.51 -16.21
CA ALA A 22 2.84 10.15 -14.92
C ALA A 22 2.95 8.64 -14.69
N THR A 23 2.60 7.79 -15.66
CA THR A 23 2.62 6.31 -15.51
C THR A 23 4.02 5.68 -15.54
N GLY A 24 5.09 6.47 -15.47
CA GLY A 24 6.45 5.97 -15.28
C GLY A 24 7.25 5.77 -16.56
N THR A 25 6.76 6.25 -17.71
CA THR A 25 7.56 6.26 -18.95
C THR A 25 8.83 7.09 -18.74
N THR A 26 9.97 6.56 -19.17
CA THR A 26 11.24 7.27 -19.03
C THR A 26 11.28 8.48 -19.97
N ASN A 27 12.02 9.52 -19.59
CA ASN A 27 12.15 10.72 -20.43
C ASN A 27 12.77 10.40 -21.81
N VAL A 28 13.54 9.30 -21.91
CA VAL A 28 14.14 8.82 -23.17
C VAL A 28 13.07 8.19 -24.04
N ALA A 29 12.33 7.20 -23.52
CA ALA A 29 11.28 6.52 -24.28
C ALA A 29 10.16 7.46 -24.71
N ALA A 30 9.79 8.43 -23.87
CA ALA A 30 8.83 9.47 -24.25
C ALA A 30 9.42 10.42 -25.31
N GLY A 31 10.72 10.73 -25.24
CA GLY A 31 11.40 11.50 -26.28
C GLY A 31 11.35 10.81 -27.64
N GLU A 32 11.70 9.51 -27.68
CA GLU A 32 11.67 8.70 -28.89
C GLU A 32 10.27 8.57 -29.48
N ARG A 33 9.27 8.30 -28.62
CA ARG A 33 7.89 8.07 -29.04
C ARG A 33 7.19 9.30 -29.61
N TRP A 34 7.51 10.49 -29.10
CA TRP A 34 6.86 11.75 -29.52
C TRP A 34 7.82 12.71 -30.24
N GLY A 35 8.98 12.22 -30.70
CA GLY A 35 9.94 13.02 -31.48
C GLY A 35 10.52 14.22 -30.72
N MET A 36 10.69 14.09 -29.41
CA MET A 36 11.19 15.14 -28.52
C MET A 36 12.54 14.78 -27.92
N SER A 37 13.36 15.78 -27.57
CA SER A 37 14.58 15.48 -26.83
C SER A 37 14.27 15.07 -25.39
N LYS A 38 15.01 14.10 -24.86
CA LYS A 38 14.97 13.69 -23.44
C LYS A 38 14.98 14.89 -22.50
N ASP A 39 15.78 15.91 -22.78
CA ASP A 39 15.88 17.11 -21.95
C ASP A 39 14.67 18.03 -22.04
N ALA A 40 13.98 18.09 -23.19
CA ALA A 40 12.71 18.79 -23.28
C ALA A 40 11.64 18.12 -22.41
N VAL A 41 11.55 16.79 -22.48
CA VAL A 41 10.64 15.97 -21.69
C VAL A 41 10.95 16.06 -20.19
N ARG A 42 12.23 15.99 -19.80
CA ARG A 42 12.67 16.13 -18.40
C ARG A 42 12.29 17.50 -17.81
N ARG A 43 12.55 18.58 -18.54
CA ARG A 43 12.20 19.95 -18.09
C ARG A 43 10.70 20.14 -17.95
N HIS A 44 9.93 19.57 -18.88
CA HIS A 44 8.48 19.55 -18.80
C HIS A 44 7.98 18.82 -17.54
N ARG A 45 8.45 17.60 -17.30
CA ARG A 45 8.09 16.80 -16.12
C ARG A 45 8.39 17.54 -14.81
N ALA A 46 9.51 18.26 -14.74
CA ALA A 46 9.90 18.98 -13.52
C ALA A 46 9.10 20.28 -13.28
N SER A 47 8.61 20.92 -14.35
CA SER A 47 8.07 22.30 -14.25
C SER A 47 6.58 22.42 -14.55
N HIS A 48 6.00 21.45 -15.26
CA HIS A 48 4.67 21.57 -15.87
C HIS A 48 3.76 20.36 -15.66
N LEU A 49 4.30 19.20 -15.29
CA LEU A 49 3.46 18.08 -14.89
C LEU A 49 2.78 18.40 -13.55
N SER A 50 1.45 18.30 -13.50
CA SER A 50 0.71 18.70 -12.31
C SER A 50 1.08 17.83 -11.11
N LYS A 51 1.22 18.46 -9.93
CA LYS A 51 1.48 17.72 -8.68
C LYS A 51 0.36 16.71 -8.38
N ALA A 52 -0.87 16.98 -8.80
CA ALA A 52 -2.00 16.06 -8.69
C ALA A 52 -1.82 14.79 -9.55
N LEU A 53 -1.35 14.92 -10.80
CA LEU A 53 -1.00 13.77 -11.66
C LEU A 53 0.16 12.95 -11.08
N MET A 54 1.15 13.63 -10.47
CA MET A 54 2.23 12.96 -9.74
C MET A 54 1.75 12.28 -8.43
N ALA A 55 0.70 12.80 -7.78
CA ALA A 55 0.13 12.23 -6.57
C ALA A 55 -0.74 11.00 -6.86
N VAL A 56 -1.50 11.01 -7.97
CA VAL A 56 -2.24 9.82 -8.46
C VAL A 56 -1.27 8.65 -8.73
N THR A 57 -0.04 8.95 -9.13
CA THR A 57 0.99 7.92 -9.34
C THR A 57 1.68 7.50 -8.04
N ALA A 58 1.89 8.41 -7.09
CA ALA A 58 2.38 8.05 -5.75
C ALA A 58 1.38 7.13 -5.01
N GLN A 59 0.06 7.32 -5.20
CA GLN A 59 -0.95 6.38 -4.72
C GLN A 59 -0.88 5.02 -5.43
N ARG A 60 -0.59 4.98 -6.74
CA ARG A 60 -0.33 3.73 -7.48
C ARG A 60 1.03 3.09 -7.17
N GLU A 61 1.99 3.85 -6.64
CA GLU A 61 3.30 3.37 -6.18
C GLU A 61 3.26 2.68 -4.80
N THR A 62 2.10 2.67 -4.13
CA THR A 62 1.77 1.62 -3.14
C THR A 62 1.54 0.23 -3.78
N GLY A 63 1.83 0.08 -5.09
CA GLY A 63 1.64 -1.10 -5.93
C GLY A 63 2.58 -2.28 -5.67
N GLY A 64 2.83 -2.63 -4.41
CA GLY A 64 3.37 -3.94 -4.05
C GLY A 64 2.30 -5.03 -4.16
N ALA A 65 1.13 -4.78 -3.58
CA ALA A 65 0.00 -5.72 -3.57
C ALA A 65 -0.68 -5.82 -4.95
N VAL A 66 -0.96 -4.70 -5.63
CA VAL A 66 -1.61 -4.71 -6.95
C VAL A 66 -0.79 -5.48 -7.99
N LYS A 67 0.54 -5.28 -8.04
CA LYS A 67 1.43 -6.07 -8.92
C LYS A 67 1.56 -7.54 -8.50
N ALA A 68 1.35 -7.88 -7.24
CA ALA A 68 1.39 -9.26 -6.78
C ALA A 68 0.10 -9.99 -7.11
N ILE A 69 -1.04 -9.32 -6.95
CA ILE A 69 -2.38 -9.80 -7.33
C ILE A 69 -2.41 -10.06 -8.84
N ASP A 70 -2.00 -9.09 -9.67
CA ASP A 70 -1.98 -9.27 -11.14
C ASP A 70 -1.16 -10.50 -11.57
N ARG A 71 -0.03 -10.76 -10.89
CA ARG A 71 0.82 -11.93 -11.17
C ARG A 71 0.19 -13.23 -10.69
N ALA A 72 -0.51 -13.21 -9.56
CA ALA A 72 -1.20 -14.36 -9.02
C ALA A 72 -2.42 -14.73 -9.89
N GLU A 73 -3.19 -13.75 -10.38
CA GLU A 73 -4.27 -13.97 -11.35
C GLU A 73 -3.74 -14.55 -12.66
N ALA A 74 -2.65 -13.99 -13.20
CA ALA A 74 -2.01 -14.53 -14.41
C ALA A 74 -1.48 -15.96 -14.22
N LEU A 75 -1.04 -16.32 -13.01
CA LEU A 75 -0.62 -17.67 -12.68
C LEU A 75 -1.81 -18.62 -12.53
N TYR A 76 -2.91 -18.13 -11.96
CA TYR A 76 -4.18 -18.88 -11.85
C TYR A 76 -4.68 -19.31 -13.23
N SER A 77 -4.82 -18.39 -14.19
CA SER A 77 -5.29 -18.71 -15.54
C SER A 77 -4.38 -19.72 -16.27
N LYS A 78 -3.07 -19.66 -16.04
CA LYS A 78 -2.13 -20.64 -16.60
C LYS A 78 -2.30 -22.02 -15.97
N ALA A 79 -2.48 -22.09 -14.65
CA ALA A 79 -2.67 -23.34 -13.94
C ALA A 79 -4.01 -24.00 -14.29
N GLU A 80 -5.07 -23.21 -14.53
CA GLU A 80 -6.34 -23.71 -15.08
C GLU A 80 -6.14 -24.30 -16.48
N GLY A 81 -5.45 -23.60 -17.39
CA GLY A 81 -5.19 -24.14 -18.73
C GLY A 81 -4.39 -25.46 -18.72
N LEU A 82 -3.46 -25.61 -17.76
CA LEU A 82 -2.73 -26.87 -17.55
C LEU A 82 -3.63 -27.97 -16.98
N LEU A 83 -4.57 -27.63 -16.09
CA LEU A 83 -5.55 -28.57 -15.56
C LEU A 83 -6.46 -29.08 -16.68
N ASP A 84 -7.00 -28.18 -17.51
CA ASP A 84 -7.87 -28.53 -18.63
C ASP A 84 -7.15 -29.48 -19.61
N ALA A 85 -5.90 -29.17 -19.97
CA ALA A 85 -5.08 -30.02 -20.82
C ALA A 85 -4.85 -31.41 -20.19
N ALA A 86 -4.52 -31.45 -18.89
CA ALA A 86 -4.31 -32.71 -18.18
C ALA A 86 -5.59 -33.56 -18.09
N GLN A 87 -6.75 -32.93 -17.93
CA GLN A 87 -8.05 -33.60 -17.91
C GLN A 87 -8.43 -34.17 -19.28
N LEU A 88 -8.23 -33.38 -20.35
CA LEU A 88 -8.45 -33.83 -21.73
C LEU A 88 -7.59 -35.04 -22.09
N GLU A 89 -6.35 -35.07 -21.60
CA GLU A 89 -5.42 -36.18 -21.83
C GLU A 89 -5.59 -37.35 -20.83
N GLY A 90 -6.55 -37.27 -19.90
CA GLY A 90 -6.81 -38.32 -18.91
C GLY A 90 -5.69 -38.51 -17.87
N LYS A 91 -4.81 -37.51 -17.69
CA LYS A 91 -3.63 -37.58 -16.81
C LYS A 91 -4.00 -37.21 -15.37
N ALA A 92 -4.75 -38.10 -14.70
CA ALA A 92 -5.29 -37.87 -13.36
C ALA A 92 -4.27 -37.34 -12.32
N SER A 93 -3.04 -37.87 -12.32
CA SER A 93 -1.99 -37.42 -11.39
C SER A 93 -1.54 -35.97 -11.64
N LEU A 94 -1.49 -35.53 -12.91
CA LEU A 94 -1.18 -34.14 -13.25
C LEU A 94 -2.35 -33.22 -12.93
N SER A 95 -3.59 -33.67 -13.13
CA SER A 95 -4.78 -32.92 -12.72
C SER A 95 -4.79 -32.68 -11.20
N LEU A 96 -4.49 -33.70 -10.40
CA LEU A 96 -4.38 -33.55 -8.94
C LEU A 96 -3.25 -32.58 -8.53
N ALA A 97 -2.13 -32.58 -9.25
CA ALA A 97 -1.04 -31.62 -9.02
C ALA A 97 -1.48 -30.20 -9.35
N ALA A 98 -2.10 -29.97 -10.51
CA ALA A 98 -2.59 -28.65 -10.92
C ALA A 98 -3.65 -28.10 -9.95
N ILE A 99 -4.59 -28.94 -9.47
CA ILE A 99 -5.58 -28.55 -8.45
C ILE A 99 -4.90 -28.12 -7.14
N ARG A 100 -3.81 -28.80 -6.74
CA ARG A 100 -3.05 -28.42 -5.54
C ARG A 100 -2.43 -27.03 -5.67
N GLU A 101 -1.84 -26.73 -6.82
CA GLU A 101 -1.26 -25.41 -7.09
C GLU A 101 -2.34 -24.32 -7.18
N LEU A 102 -3.46 -24.59 -7.86
CA LEU A 102 -4.61 -23.68 -7.93
C LEU A 102 -5.13 -23.32 -6.53
N ARG A 103 -5.27 -24.30 -5.64
CA ARG A 103 -5.66 -24.03 -4.24
C ARG A 103 -4.69 -23.07 -3.54
N GLY A 104 -3.38 -23.25 -3.73
CA GLY A 104 -2.37 -22.37 -3.14
C GLY A 104 -2.42 -20.94 -3.71
N ILE A 105 -2.71 -20.79 -5.00
CA ILE A 105 -2.87 -19.48 -5.64
C ILE A 105 -4.12 -18.76 -5.13
N VAL A 106 -5.24 -19.47 -4.98
CA VAL A 106 -6.48 -18.91 -4.42
C VAL A 106 -6.28 -18.46 -2.98
N GLU A 107 -5.60 -19.26 -2.16
CA GLU A 107 -5.26 -18.87 -0.79
C GLU A 107 -4.38 -17.62 -0.76
N LEU A 108 -3.37 -17.54 -1.63
CA LEU A 108 -2.52 -16.35 -1.75
C LEU A 108 -3.32 -15.12 -2.18
N LEU A 109 -4.20 -15.25 -3.16
CA LEU A 109 -5.06 -14.16 -3.61
C LEU A 109 -5.95 -13.67 -2.46
N ALA A 110 -6.59 -14.57 -1.72
CA ALA A 110 -7.43 -14.20 -0.59
C ALA A 110 -6.65 -13.49 0.54
N LYS A 111 -5.38 -13.85 0.77
CA LYS A 111 -4.50 -13.11 1.71
C LYS A 111 -4.13 -11.72 1.17
N LEU A 112 -3.88 -11.61 -0.14
CA LEU A 112 -3.52 -10.34 -0.78
C LEU A 112 -4.70 -9.37 -0.90
N THR A 113 -5.92 -9.88 -1.11
CA THR A 113 -7.16 -9.09 -1.17
C THR A 113 -7.71 -8.77 0.21
N GLY A 114 -7.25 -9.47 1.26
CA GLY A 114 -7.73 -9.31 2.63
C GLY A 114 -9.03 -10.07 2.91
N GLU A 115 -9.45 -10.96 2.01
CA GLU A 115 -10.56 -11.90 2.23
C GLU A 115 -10.22 -12.94 3.31
N LEU A 116 -8.93 -13.26 3.46
CA LEU A 116 -8.39 -14.01 4.59
C LEU A 116 -7.63 -13.07 5.51
N ASP A 117 -8.28 -12.66 6.61
CA ASP A 117 -7.63 -11.89 7.66
C ASP A 117 -6.92 -12.84 8.65
N GLU A 118 -5.64 -13.10 8.40
CA GLU A 118 -4.78 -13.91 9.29
C GLU A 118 -4.15 -13.09 10.43
N ARG A 119 -4.48 -11.80 10.53
CA ARG A 119 -3.96 -10.98 11.63
C ARG A 119 -4.51 -11.54 12.93
N PRO A 120 -3.66 -11.76 13.95
CA PRO A 120 -4.16 -11.90 15.30
C PRO A 120 -5.05 -10.68 15.56
N THR A 121 -6.32 -10.91 15.89
CA THR A 121 -7.16 -9.85 16.45
C THR A 121 -6.52 -9.45 17.77
N VAL A 122 -5.58 -8.51 17.70
CA VAL A 122 -5.04 -7.86 18.88
C VAL A 122 -6.22 -7.09 19.46
N GLN A 123 -6.93 -7.73 20.38
CA GLN A 123 -7.87 -7.04 21.23
C GLN A 123 -7.04 -6.03 22.00
N VAL A 124 -7.07 -4.78 21.55
CA VAL A 124 -6.49 -3.65 22.28
C VAL A 124 -7.32 -3.53 23.54
N LEU A 125 -6.93 -4.27 24.58
CA LEU A 125 -7.53 -4.14 25.89
C LEU A 125 -7.17 -2.75 26.39
N ASN A 126 -8.16 -1.86 26.43
CA ASN A 126 -7.97 -0.55 27.01
C ASN A 126 -7.82 -0.71 28.53
N VAL A 127 -6.56 -0.87 28.97
CA VAL A 127 -6.20 -1.05 30.39
C VAL A 127 -6.69 0.11 31.24
N SER A 128 -6.81 1.32 30.68
CA SER A 128 -7.31 2.49 31.41
C SER A 128 -8.78 2.35 31.85
N THR A 129 -9.57 1.56 31.13
CA THR A 129 -10.98 1.29 31.45
C THR A 129 -11.19 0.02 32.27
N SER A 130 -10.12 -0.70 32.60
CA SER A 130 -10.22 -1.93 33.39
C SER A 130 -10.57 -1.60 34.86
N PRO A 131 -11.51 -2.33 35.49
CA PRO A 131 -11.80 -2.21 36.91
C PRO A 131 -10.56 -2.45 37.79
N GLU A 132 -9.68 -3.36 37.37
CA GLU A 132 -8.44 -3.71 38.07
C GLU A 132 -7.46 -2.53 38.07
N TRP A 133 -7.34 -1.80 36.96
CA TRP A 133 -6.53 -0.58 36.89
C TRP A 133 -7.08 0.53 37.79
N SER A 134 -8.41 0.69 37.82
CA SER A 134 -9.07 1.65 38.70
C SER A 134 -8.82 1.33 40.18
N GLN A 135 -8.88 0.05 40.55
CA GLN A 135 -8.59 -0.41 41.91
C GLN A 135 -7.13 -0.18 42.29
N LEU A 136 -6.18 -0.51 41.40
CA LEU A 136 -4.75 -0.29 41.62
C LEU A 136 -4.44 1.20 41.84
N ARG A 137 -5.00 2.09 41.01
CA ARG A 137 -4.86 3.54 41.17
C ARG A 137 -5.39 4.01 42.53
N GLY A 138 -6.53 3.49 42.96
CA GLY A 138 -7.11 3.80 44.28
C GLY A 138 -6.20 3.39 45.43
N VAL A 139 -5.64 2.18 45.40
CA VAL A 139 -4.72 1.69 46.43
C VAL A 139 -3.43 2.52 46.48
N LEU A 140 -2.85 2.83 45.32
CA LEU A 140 -1.63 3.64 45.23
C LEU A 140 -1.84 5.05 45.78
N LEU A 141 -2.91 5.74 45.36
CA LEU A 141 -3.22 7.08 45.86
C LEU A 141 -3.57 7.08 47.35
N GLY A 142 -4.30 6.05 47.83
CA GLY A 142 -4.60 5.88 49.25
C GLY A 142 -3.34 5.69 50.11
N ALA A 143 -2.36 4.91 49.62
CA ALA A 143 -1.08 4.69 50.32
C ALA A 143 -0.21 5.96 50.40
N LEU A 144 -0.40 6.92 49.48
CA LEU A 144 0.31 8.20 49.48
C LEU A 144 -0.28 9.23 50.46
N GLY A 145 -1.49 9.01 50.97
CA GLY A 145 -2.19 9.94 51.88
C GLY A 145 -1.35 10.42 53.09
N PRO A 146 -0.59 9.55 53.77
CA PRO A 146 0.29 9.94 54.88
C PRO A 146 1.53 10.75 54.49
N PHE A 147 1.83 10.89 53.19
CA PHE A 147 3.07 11.51 52.68
C PHE A 147 2.76 12.71 51.75
N PRO A 148 2.52 13.91 52.30
CA PRO A 148 2.04 15.07 51.53
C PRO A 148 2.97 15.51 50.40
N GLU A 149 4.29 15.47 50.62
CA GLU A 149 5.28 15.84 49.61
C GLU A 149 5.29 14.85 48.43
N ALA A 150 5.17 13.55 48.71
CA ALA A 150 5.10 12.51 47.68
C ALA A 150 3.79 12.61 46.89
N HIS A 151 2.68 12.93 47.55
CA HIS A 151 1.39 13.14 46.90
C HIS A 151 1.43 14.32 45.91
N LEU A 152 2.05 15.45 46.30
CA LEU A 152 2.21 16.61 45.42
C LEU A 152 3.12 16.32 44.22
N ALA A 153 4.22 15.61 44.44
CA ALA A 153 5.13 15.22 43.35
C ALA A 153 4.45 14.33 42.31
N VAL A 154 3.66 13.35 42.75
CA VAL A 154 2.88 12.47 41.86
C VAL A 154 1.79 13.25 41.12
N ALA A 155 1.07 14.15 41.79
CA ALA A 155 0.05 14.98 41.16
C ALA A 155 0.63 15.89 40.07
N GLY A 156 1.80 16.49 40.30
CA GLY A 156 2.52 17.28 39.31
C GLY A 156 2.90 16.45 38.07
N ALA A 157 3.54 15.30 38.28
CA ALA A 157 3.95 14.41 37.19
C ALA A 157 2.77 13.87 36.36
N LEU A 158 1.62 13.58 37.01
CA LEU A 158 0.41 13.15 36.29
C LEU A 158 -0.23 14.30 35.48
N GLY A 159 -0.20 15.53 36.00
CA GLY A 159 -0.73 16.70 35.27
C GLY A 159 0.07 17.07 34.02
N GLU A 160 1.36 16.73 33.96
CA GLU A 160 2.20 16.90 32.77
C GLU A 160 1.86 15.92 31.63
N LEU A 161 1.27 14.76 31.96
CA LEU A 161 0.89 13.73 30.98
C LEU A 161 -0.48 13.99 30.32
N GLU A 162 -1.29 14.90 30.87
CA GLU A 162 -2.62 15.26 30.34
C GLU A 162 -2.61 16.47 29.37
N GLN A 163 -1.43 17.03 29.06
CA GLN A 163 -1.23 18.11 28.06
C GLN A 163 -0.76 17.56 26.71
#